data_AF-A0A843BED5-F1
#
_entry.id   AF-A0A843BED5-F1
#
_cell.length_a   1.000
_cell.length_b   1.000
_cell.length_c   1.000
_cell.angle_alpha   90.00
_cell.angle_beta   90.00
_cell.angle_gamma   90.00
#
_symmetry.space_group_name_H-M   'P 1'
#
loop_
_entity.id
_entity.type
_entity.pdbx_description
1 polymer ?
#
loop_
_entity_poly.entity_id
_entity_poly.type
_entity_poly.pdbx_seq_one_letter_code
_entity_poly.pdbx_strand_id
1 'polypeptide(L)' 'MPVNWYLGLGGIACLVVGLVGQGFELRRLRRAEYGDEMGSPNLFTDRRNIKWYALIGTGIAMWYAAERM' A
#
# COMPACT_ATOMS: atom_id res chain seq x y z
N MET A 1 -23.89 -9.65 10.91
CA MET A 1 -23.79 -8.33 11.56
C MET A 1 -23.67 -7.29 10.46
N PRO A 2 -24.28 -6.11 10.56
CA PRO A 2 -24.14 -5.09 9.53
C PRO A 2 -22.69 -4.59 9.47
N VAL A 3 -22.12 -4.45 8.27
CA VAL A 3 -20.74 -3.99 8.08
C VAL A 3 -20.51 -2.66 8.81
N ASN A 4 -19.39 -2.52 9.52
CA ASN A 4 -19.02 -1.22 10.08
C ASN A 4 -18.47 -0.31 8.97
N TRP A 5 -19.35 0.51 8.40
CA TRP A 5 -19.07 1.39 7.27
C TRP A 5 -17.89 2.35 7.50
N TYR A 6 -17.70 2.86 8.71
CA TYR A 6 -16.57 3.77 9.02
C TYR A 6 -15.24 3.03 8.95
N LEU A 7 -15.20 1.82 9.50
CA LEU A 7 -14.03 0.94 9.48
C LEU A 7 -13.73 0.44 8.05
N GLY A 8 -14.77 0.11 7.28
CA GLY A 8 -14.66 -0.27 5.87
C GLY A 8 -14.14 0.87 4.99
N LEU A 9 -14.69 2.07 5.11
CA LEU A 9 -14.24 3.25 4.39
C LEU A 9 -12.80 3.65 4.78
N GLY A 10 -12.46 3.56 6.07
CA GLY A 10 -11.10 3.77 6.55
C GLY A 10 -10.12 2.77 5.94
N GLY A 11 -10.49 1.48 5.89
CA GLY A 11 -9.71 0.44 5.24
C GLY A 11 -9.49 0.70 3.74
N ILE A 12 -10.54 1.11 3.03
CA ILE A 12 -10.46 1.49 1.61
C ILE A 12 -9.52 2.70 1.42
N ALA A 13 -9.63 3.72 2.27
CA ALA A 13 -8.76 4.89 2.19
C ALA A 13 -7.28 4.50 2.40
N CYS A 14 -6.98 3.65 3.39
CA CYS A 14 -5.64 3.11 3.60
C CYS A 14 -5.14 2.33 2.38
N LEU A 15 -5.97 1.48 1.78
CA LEU A 15 -5.61 0.72 0.58
C LEU A 15 -5.30 1.63 -0.60
N VAL A 16 -6.15 2.62 -0.88
CA VAL A 16 -5.96 3.57 -1.99
C VAL A 16 -4.67 4.35 -1.79
N VAL A 17 -4.47 4.94 -0.61
CA VAL A 17 -3.25 5.72 -0.32
C VAL A 17 -2.01 4.82 -0.36
N GLY A 18 -2.11 3.60 0.16
CA GLY A 18 -1.05 2.59 0.13
C GLY A 18 -0.60 2.24 -1.28
N LEU A 19 -1.53 1.85 -2.15
CA LEU A 19 -1.24 1.45 -3.53
C LEU A 19 -0.76 2.63 -4.39
N VAL A 20 -1.43 3.78 -4.29
CA VAL A 20 -1.06 4.98 -5.06
C VAL A 20 0.31 5.50 -4.61
N GLY A 21 0.51 5.65 -3.31
CA GLY A 21 1.78 6.08 -2.74
C GLY A 21 2.93 5.16 -3.11
N GLN A 22 2.71 3.84 -3.03
CA GLN A 22 3.66 2.83 -3.51
C GLN A 22 4.04 3.04 -4.98
N GLY A 23 3.05 3.22 -5.87
CA GLY A 23 3.31 3.47 -7.28
C GLY A 23 4.15 4.71 -7.54
N PHE A 24 3.90 5.80 -6.82
CA PHE A 24 4.72 7.02 -6.90
C PHE A 24 6.14 6.81 -6.36
N GLU A 25 6.31 6.10 -5.25
CA GLU A 25 7.64 5.79 -4.69
C GLU A 25 8.44 4.92 -5.67
N LEU A 26 7.85 3.85 -6.22
CA LEU A 26 8.48 3.00 -7.22
C LEU A 26 8.89 3.81 -8.46
N ARG A 27 8.04 4.72 -8.94
CA ARG A 27 8.37 5.63 -10.05
C ARG A 27 9.56 6.53 -9.72
N ARG A 28 9.63 7.04 -8.49
CA ARG A 28 10.74 7.88 -8.02
C ARG A 28 12.03 7.08 -7.92
N LEU A 29 11.98 5.87 -7.35
CA LEU A 29 13.13 4.97 -7.19
C LEU A 29 13.75 4.56 -8.53
N ARG A 30 12.90 4.21 -9.52
CA ARG A 30 13.37 3.89 -10.88
C ARG A 30 14.17 5.04 -11.49
N ARG A 31 13.66 6.27 -11.36
CA ARG A 31 14.32 7.45 -11.93
C ARG A 31 15.60 7.85 -11.18
N ALA A 32 15.67 7.61 -9.87
CA ALA A 32 16.74 8.13 -9.03
C ALA A 32 17.95 7.19 -8.91
N GLU A 33 17.73 5.87 -8.85
CA GLU A 33 18.80 4.92 -8.48
C GLU A 33 19.05 3.80 -9.49
N TYR A 34 18.03 3.38 -10.24
CA TYR A 34 18.14 2.19 -11.10
C TYR A 34 18.26 2.51 -12.59
N GLY A 35 18.10 3.78 -13.02
CA GLY A 35 18.07 4.11 -14.44
C GLY A 35 16.97 3.33 -15.18
N ASP A 36 17.12 3.12 -16.49
CA ASP A 36 16.16 2.35 -17.31
C ASP A 36 16.25 0.82 -17.09
N GLU A 37 16.91 0.36 -16.01
CA GLU A 37 16.85 -1.03 -15.57
C GLU A 37 15.43 -1.33 -15.05
N MET A 38 14.55 -1.60 -16.01
CA MET A 38 13.17 -1.98 -15.81
C MET A 38 13.11 -3.31 -15.03
N GLY A 39 13.10 -3.23 -13.70
CA GLY A 39 12.61 -4.32 -12.86
C GLY A 39 13.66 -5.11 -12.09
N SER A 40 14.63 -4.44 -11.46
CA SER A 40 15.35 -5.11 -10.37
C SER A 40 14.35 -5.49 -9.26
N PRO A 41 14.26 -6.76 -8.84
CA PRO A 41 13.38 -7.21 -7.75
C PRO A 41 13.61 -6.44 -6.45
N ASN A 42 14.82 -5.91 -6.26
CA ASN A 42 15.20 -5.10 -5.11
C ASN A 42 14.42 -3.78 -4.99
N LEU A 43 13.85 -3.28 -6.10
CA LEU A 43 13.02 -2.08 -6.11
C LEU A 43 11.75 -2.25 -5.26
N PHE A 44 11.15 -3.44 -5.32
CA PHE A 44 9.92 -3.73 -4.56
C PHE A 44 10.21 -3.94 -3.07
N THR A 45 11.39 -4.45 -2.73
CA THR A 45 11.81 -4.70 -1.34
C THR A 45 12.59 -3.55 -0.72
N ASP A 46 12.71 -2.42 -1.43
CA ASP A 46 13.37 -1.22 -0.90
C ASP A 46 12.73 -0.74 0.40
N ARG A 47 13.55 -0.34 1.37
CA ARG A 47 13.09 0.12 2.68
C ARG A 47 12.13 1.30 2.62
N ARG A 48 12.25 2.16 1.59
CA ARG A 48 11.35 3.28 1.34
C ARG A 48 9.95 2.82 0.94
N ASN A 49 9.83 1.62 0.38
CA ASN A 49 8.57 1.01 -0.05
C ASN A 49 7.85 0.25 1.08
N ILE A 50 8.57 -0.17 2.13
CA ILE A 50 8.03 -0.94 3.28
C ILE A 50 6.85 -0.24 3.95
N LYS A 51 6.91 1.08 4.11
CA LYS A 51 5.83 1.88 4.73
C LYS A 51 4.50 1.74 3.98
N TRP A 52 4.53 1.60 2.66
CA TRP A 52 3.33 1.44 1.85
C TRP A 52 2.73 0.05 2.01
N TYR A 53 3.56 -0.99 2.10
CA TYR A 53 3.07 -2.35 2.41
C TYR A 53 2.44 -2.42 3.80
N ALA A 54 3.02 -1.72 4.79
CA ALA A 54 2.43 -1.62 6.12
C ALA A 54 1.04 -0.97 6.05
N LEU A 55 0.89 0.14 5.32
CA LEU A 55 -0.40 0.82 5.15
C LEU A 55 -1.43 -0.04 4.41
N ILE A 56 -1.02 -0.76 3.36
CA ILE A 56 -1.87 -1.72 2.66
C ILE A 56 -2.33 -2.83 3.62
N GLY A 57 -1.41 -3.41 4.37
CA GLY A 57 -1.71 -4.45 5.37
C GLY A 57 -2.70 -3.95 6.44
N THR A 58 -2.52 -2.71 6.92
CA THR A 58 -3.48 -2.07 7.84
C THR A 58 -4.84 -1.91 7.18
N GLY A 59 -4.91 -1.49 5.92
CA GLY A 59 -6.18 -1.36 5.18
C GLY A 59 -6.92 -2.69 5.04
N ILE A 60 -6.20 -3.78 4.71
CA ILE A 60 -6.76 -5.14 4.66
C ILE A 60 -7.26 -5.57 6.03
N ALA A 61 -6.49 -5.35 7.10
CA ALA A 61 -6.88 -5.70 8.45
C ALA A 61 -8.13 -4.94 8.91
N MET A 62 -8.22 -3.64 8.60
CA MET A 62 -9.40 -2.81 8.87
C MET A 62 -10.63 -3.28 8.10
N TRP A 63 -10.48 -3.65 6.82
CA TRP A 63 -11.57 -4.21 6.03
C TRP A 63 -12.05 -5.55 6.61
N TYR A 64 -11.13 -6.46 6.93
CA TYR A 64 -11.46 -7.74 7.55
C TYR A 64 -12.17 -7.56 8.89
N ALA A 65 -11.70 -6.61 9.70
CA ALA A 65 -12.34 -6.21 10.94
C ALA A 65 -13.75 -5.65 10.72
N ALA A 66 -13.96 -4.83 9.69
CA ALA A 66 -15.26 -4.25 9.34
C ALA A 66 -16.30 -5.30 8.92
N GLU A 67 -15.84 -6.38 8.27
CA GLU A 67 -16.68 -7.48 7.78
C GLU A 67 -17.05 -8.49 8.89
N ARG A 68 -16.19 -8.62 9.91
CA ARG A 68 -16.30 -9.67 10.95
C ARG A 68 -16.77 -9.17 12.32
N MET A 69 -16.89 -7.87 12.52
CA MET A 69 -17.46 -7.22 13.72
C MET A 69 -18.78 -6.54 13.37
#